data_AF-A0A8S3S1I1-F1
#
_entry.id   AF-A0A8S3S1I1-F1
#
_cell.length_a   1.000
_cell.length_b   1.000
_cell.length_c   1.000
_cell.angle_alpha   90.00
_cell.angle_beta   90.00
_cell.angle_gamma   90.00
#
_symmetry.space_group_name_H-M   'P 1'
#
loop_
_entity.id
_entity.type
_entity.pdbx_description
1 polymer ?
#
loop_
_entity_poly.entity_id
_entity_poly.type
_entity_poly.pdbx_seq_one_letter_code
_entity_poly.pdbx_strand_id
1 'polypeptide(L)'
;MSTITIGSVNCRGLSETVKRIDIFTKYKDLYDITILVDTHSTSVKEKQWLHEWGYVGKFSSYSSKSRGVAILFKNTFEFKIHEETIDLMGNFIILDITIQDYRITLAAIYGPNNDDPVFLELDLLDIWRHQHPFDKRCSWRGPIHKQSRLDYFMITSDIEAFVVSSKTDKL
;
A
#
# COMPACT_ATOMS: atom_id res chain seq x y z
N MET A 1 -10.44 7.48 -21.08
CA MET A 1 -9.46 6.65 -20.35
C MET A 1 -10.12 6.17 -19.07
N SER A 2 -10.02 4.88 -18.75
CA SER A 2 -10.50 4.36 -17.47
C SER A 2 -9.49 4.70 -16.37
N THR A 3 -9.98 5.14 -15.23
CA THR A 3 -9.15 5.45 -14.06
C THR A 3 -8.81 4.18 -13.30
N ILE A 4 -7.55 4.01 -12.89
CA ILE A 4 -7.12 2.95 -11.97
C ILE A 4 -7.16 3.49 -10.54
N THR A 5 -7.72 2.71 -9.63
CA THR A 5 -7.78 3.05 -8.21
C THR A 5 -6.75 2.25 -7.41
N ILE A 6 -5.93 2.95 -6.63
CA ILE A 6 -4.93 2.36 -5.74
C ILE A 6 -5.30 2.72 -4.31
N GLY A 7 -5.37 1.71 -3.45
CA GLY A 7 -5.62 1.88 -2.03
C GLY A 7 -4.49 1.30 -1.19
N SER A 8 -4.19 1.92 -0.05
CA SER A 8 -3.24 1.41 0.93
C SER A 8 -3.91 1.32 2.30
N VAL A 9 -3.60 0.26 3.06
CA VAL A 9 -4.11 0.07 4.42
C VAL A 9 -3.04 -0.55 5.33
N ASN A 10 -2.87 0.04 6.50
CA ASN A 10 -2.16 -0.59 7.61
C ASN A 10 -3.08 -1.59 8.33
N CYS A 11 -2.75 -2.87 8.21
CA CYS A 11 -3.60 -3.98 8.65
C CYS A 11 -3.49 -4.29 10.14
N ARG A 12 -2.36 -3.94 10.78
CA ARG A 12 -2.05 -4.34 12.17
C ARG A 12 -2.23 -5.85 12.39
N GLY A 13 -1.63 -6.64 11.49
CA GLY A 13 -1.67 -8.09 11.45
C GLY A 13 -2.93 -8.71 10.83
N LEU A 14 -2.73 -9.75 10.01
CA LEU A 14 -3.77 -10.51 9.31
C LEU A 14 -3.69 -12.02 9.61
N SER A 15 -3.12 -12.40 10.76
CA SER A 15 -2.98 -13.81 11.15
C SER A 15 -4.34 -14.49 11.37
N GLU A 16 -5.33 -13.74 11.85
CA GLU A 16 -6.71 -14.20 12.02
C GLU A 16 -7.42 -14.32 10.66
N THR A 17 -7.99 -15.48 10.37
CA THR A 17 -8.59 -15.78 9.06
C THR A 17 -9.82 -14.93 8.77
N VAL A 18 -10.73 -14.72 9.73
CA VAL A 18 -11.95 -13.92 9.49
C VAL A 18 -11.56 -12.49 9.11
N LYS A 19 -10.77 -11.81 9.95
CA LYS A 19 -10.23 -10.48 9.65
C LYS A 19 -9.54 -10.42 8.28
N ARG A 20 -8.71 -11.40 7.95
CA ARG A 20 -7.98 -11.42 6.67
C ARG A 20 -8.91 -11.53 5.46
N ILE A 21 -9.90 -12.42 5.51
CA ILE A 21 -10.88 -12.57 4.44
C ILE A 21 -11.75 -11.32 4.30
N ASP A 22 -12.14 -10.69 5.41
CA ASP A 22 -12.91 -9.44 5.40
C ASP A 22 -12.10 -8.30 4.75
N ILE A 23 -10.83 -8.15 5.11
CA ILE A 23 -9.92 -7.15 4.53
C ILE A 23 -9.72 -7.41 3.04
N PHE A 24 -9.43 -8.65 2.65
CA PHE A 24 -9.24 -9.02 1.24
C PHE A 24 -10.51 -8.75 0.44
N THR A 25 -11.68 -9.15 0.92
CA THR A 25 -12.95 -8.95 0.21
C THR A 25 -13.29 -7.47 0.08
N LYS A 26 -13.24 -6.71 1.19
CA LYS A 26 -13.54 -5.28 1.22
C LYS A 26 -12.67 -4.50 0.24
N TYR A 27 -11.34 -4.66 0.33
CA TYR A 27 -10.43 -3.84 -0.47
C TYR A 27 -10.28 -4.33 -1.90
N LYS A 28 -10.53 -5.63 -2.14
CA LYS A 28 -10.82 -6.11 -3.48
C LYS A 28 -11.99 -5.30 -4.04
N ASP A 29 -13.18 -5.24 -3.45
CA ASP A 29 -14.27 -4.49 -4.10
C ASP A 29 -13.95 -3.01 -4.38
N LEU A 30 -13.19 -2.36 -3.50
CA LEU A 30 -12.89 -0.93 -3.58
C LEU A 30 -11.78 -0.53 -4.56
N TYR A 31 -10.73 -1.34 -4.72
CA TYR A 31 -9.51 -0.90 -5.40
C TYR A 31 -9.07 -1.87 -6.49
N ASP A 32 -8.48 -1.33 -7.56
CA ASP A 32 -7.84 -2.13 -8.62
C ASP A 32 -6.50 -2.69 -8.13
N ILE A 33 -5.74 -1.87 -7.40
CA ILE A 33 -4.51 -2.27 -6.72
C ILE A 33 -4.66 -2.00 -5.23
N THR A 34 -4.49 -3.05 -4.43
CA THR A 34 -4.52 -2.97 -2.96
C THR A 34 -3.13 -3.16 -2.40
N ILE A 35 -2.65 -2.18 -1.64
CA ILE A 35 -1.42 -2.24 -0.86
C ILE A 35 -1.79 -2.51 0.60
N LEU A 36 -1.21 -3.55 1.18
CA LEU A 36 -1.37 -3.89 2.59
C LEU A 36 -0.02 -3.72 3.28
N VAL A 37 0.03 -2.98 4.38
CA VAL A 37 1.22 -2.87 5.23
C VAL A 37 0.95 -3.40 6.64
N ASP A 38 2.01 -3.78 7.34
CA ASP A 38 1.96 -4.42 8.65
C ASP A 38 1.04 -5.66 8.65
N THR A 39 1.22 -6.53 7.64
CA THR A 39 0.36 -7.69 7.40
C THR A 39 0.59 -8.84 8.39
N HIS A 40 1.78 -8.89 9.00
CA HIS A 40 2.27 -10.01 9.81
C HIS A 40 2.21 -11.35 9.05
N SER A 41 2.45 -11.30 7.73
CA SER A 41 2.54 -12.50 6.90
C SER A 41 3.85 -13.25 7.16
N THR A 42 3.79 -14.56 6.94
CA THR A 42 4.98 -15.43 6.89
C THR A 42 5.07 -16.05 5.51
N SER A 43 6.29 -16.30 5.02
CA SER A 43 6.53 -16.91 3.71
C SER A 43 5.75 -18.22 3.51
N VAL A 44 5.62 -19.01 4.58
CA VAL A 44 4.85 -20.27 4.59
C VAL A 44 3.36 -20.06 4.24
N LYS A 45 2.78 -18.90 4.59
CA LYS A 45 1.36 -18.59 4.38
C LYS A 45 1.07 -17.86 3.09
N GLU A 46 2.08 -17.34 2.39
CA GLU A 46 1.87 -16.52 1.18
C GLU A 46 1.07 -17.24 0.11
N LYS A 47 1.35 -18.53 -0.13
CA LYS A 47 0.60 -19.32 -1.12
C LYS A 47 -0.88 -19.44 -0.75
N GLN A 48 -1.18 -19.65 0.54
CA GLN A 48 -2.56 -19.69 1.02
C GLN A 48 -3.23 -18.31 0.85
N TRP A 49 -2.55 -17.25 1.25
CA TRP A 49 -3.11 -15.89 1.21
C TRP A 49 -3.31 -15.41 -0.22
N LEU A 50 -2.42 -15.78 -1.14
CA LEU A 50 -2.60 -15.53 -2.57
C LEU A 50 -3.82 -16.28 -3.12
N HIS A 51 -4.05 -17.53 -2.68
CA HIS A 51 -5.25 -18.28 -3.06
C HIS A 51 -6.53 -17.64 -2.50
N GLU A 52 -6.51 -17.18 -1.25
CA GLU A 52 -7.61 -16.44 -0.63
C GLU A 52 -7.86 -15.09 -1.33
N TRP A 53 -6.80 -14.42 -1.81
CA TRP A 53 -6.92 -13.24 -2.67
C TRP A 53 -7.53 -13.59 -4.03
N GLY A 54 -7.13 -14.71 -4.64
CA GLY A 54 -7.75 -15.26 -5.85
C GLY A 54 -7.21 -14.70 -7.18
N TYR A 55 -6.32 -13.70 -7.13
CA TYR A 55 -5.66 -13.12 -8.31
C TYR A 55 -4.15 -13.01 -8.10
N VAL A 56 -3.49 -12.15 -8.89
CA VAL A 56 -2.05 -11.88 -8.77
C VAL A 56 -1.77 -11.04 -7.53
N GLY A 57 -0.67 -11.35 -6.86
CA GLY A 57 -0.19 -10.60 -5.70
C GLY A 57 1.28 -10.90 -5.42
N LYS A 58 1.95 -9.94 -4.77
CA LYS A 58 3.34 -10.02 -4.32
C LYS A 58 3.39 -9.77 -2.82
N PHE A 59 4.26 -10.49 -2.13
CA PHE A 59 4.41 -10.44 -0.68
C PHE A 59 5.88 -10.25 -0.33
N SER A 60 6.11 -9.38 0.66
CA SER A 60 7.35 -9.28 1.41
C SER A 60 6.98 -9.69 2.83
N SER A 61 7.19 -10.95 3.19
CA SER A 61 6.85 -11.48 4.52
C SER A 61 8.03 -11.42 5.47
N TYR A 62 7.74 -11.35 6.78
CA TYR A 62 8.77 -11.37 7.82
C TYR A 62 8.40 -12.30 8.97
N SER A 63 7.41 -11.93 9.77
CA SER A 63 7.01 -12.71 10.94
C SER A 63 5.50 -12.58 11.22
N SER A 64 4.96 -13.50 12.01
CA SER A 64 3.57 -13.45 12.46
C SER A 64 3.28 -12.37 13.51
N LYS A 65 4.28 -11.58 13.91
CA LYS A 65 4.19 -10.60 15.01
C LYS A 65 4.42 -9.15 14.57
N SER A 66 5.04 -8.94 13.41
CA SER A 66 5.40 -7.61 12.94
C SER A 66 5.73 -7.61 11.46
N ARG A 67 5.55 -6.43 10.85
CA ARG A 67 5.94 -6.13 9.46
C ARG A 67 5.20 -7.00 8.46
N GLY A 68 5.58 -6.86 7.21
CA GLY A 68 4.99 -7.56 6.10
C GLY A 68 4.21 -6.60 5.22
N VAL A 69 4.47 -6.68 3.92
CA VAL A 69 3.85 -5.85 2.90
C VAL A 69 3.29 -6.75 1.81
N ALA A 70 2.15 -6.37 1.24
CA ALA A 70 1.61 -7.03 0.07
C ALA A 70 1.12 -6.01 -0.97
N ILE A 71 1.35 -6.31 -2.25
CA ILE A 71 0.72 -5.61 -3.38
C ILE A 71 -0.17 -6.62 -4.09
N LEU A 72 -1.47 -6.35 -4.12
CA LEU A 72 -2.50 -7.26 -4.60
C LEU A 72 -3.27 -6.61 -5.76
N PHE A 73 -3.44 -7.35 -6.85
CA PHE A 73 -4.03 -6.84 -8.09
C PHE A 73 -5.40 -7.48 -8.35
N LYS A 74 -6.37 -6.69 -8.80
CA LYS A 74 -7.57 -7.20 -9.48
C LYS A 74 -7.24 -7.75 -10.86
N ASN A 75 -8.16 -8.53 -11.42
CA ASN A 75 -8.13 -8.99 -12.80
C ASN A 75 -9.01 -8.15 -13.75
N THR A 76 -9.39 -6.92 -13.35
CA THR A 76 -10.26 -6.01 -14.11
C THR A 76 -9.51 -5.11 -15.09
N PHE A 77 -8.19 -5.15 -15.08
CA PHE A 77 -7.32 -4.35 -15.94
C PHE A 77 -6.05 -5.12 -16.27
N GLU A 78 -5.42 -4.73 -17.38
CA GLU A 78 -4.18 -5.33 -17.83
C GLU A 78 -2.97 -4.61 -17.22
N PHE A 79 -2.00 -5.39 -16.78
CA PHE A 79 -0.71 -4.91 -16.33
C PHE A 79 0.38 -5.93 -16.66
N LYS A 80 1.62 -5.46 -16.68
CA LYS A 80 2.81 -6.29 -16.86
C LYS A 80 3.89 -5.88 -15.88
N ILE A 81 4.30 -6.82 -15.02
CA ILE A 81 5.46 -6.64 -14.14
C ILE A 81 6.72 -6.98 -14.95
N HIS A 82 7.68 -6.06 -15.01
CA HIS A 82 8.95 -6.26 -15.70
C HIS A 82 10.04 -6.68 -14.73
N GLU A 83 10.12 -6.01 -13.58
CA GLU A 83 11.09 -6.30 -12.52
C GLU A 83 10.44 -6.20 -11.13
N GLU A 84 10.99 -6.94 -10.18
CA GLU A 84 10.56 -6.92 -8.78
C GLU A 84 11.77 -6.89 -7.84
N THR A 85 11.70 -6.01 -6.84
CA THR A 85 12.61 -6.01 -5.69
C THR A 85 11.78 -6.20 -4.44
N ILE A 86 12.00 -7.30 -3.74
CA ILE A 86 11.23 -7.69 -2.54
C ILE A 86 12.19 -7.78 -1.36
N ASP A 87 11.94 -6.97 -0.34
CA ASP A 87 12.71 -7.02 0.90
C ASP A 87 12.44 -8.34 1.65
N LEU A 88 13.48 -8.93 2.22
CA LEU A 88 13.36 -10.13 3.06
C LEU A 88 12.92 -9.80 4.49
N MET A 89 13.04 -8.53 4.90
CA MET A 89 12.69 -8.07 6.25
C MET A 89 11.25 -7.56 6.38
N GLY A 90 10.43 -7.68 5.33
CA GLY A 90 9.02 -7.32 5.36
C GLY A 90 8.73 -5.83 5.28
N ASN A 91 9.69 -4.99 4.84
CA ASN A 91 9.52 -3.54 4.84
C ASN A 91 9.08 -3.00 3.48
N PHE A 92 9.43 -3.63 2.35
CA PHE A 92 9.02 -3.09 1.07
C PHE A 92 8.89 -4.11 -0.07
N ILE A 93 8.08 -3.73 -1.05
CA ILE A 93 8.03 -4.31 -2.39
C ILE A 93 8.13 -3.15 -3.37
N ILE A 94 9.03 -3.24 -4.36
CA ILE A 94 9.15 -2.28 -5.46
C ILE A 94 8.96 -3.05 -6.76
N LEU A 95 8.03 -2.58 -7.60
CA LEU A 95 7.71 -3.17 -8.88
C LEU A 95 7.96 -2.16 -10.00
N ASP A 96 8.66 -2.58 -11.04
CA ASP A 96 8.62 -1.92 -12.34
C ASP A 96 7.47 -2.52 -13.14
N ILE A 97 6.44 -1.73 -13.41
CA ILE A 97 5.16 -2.22 -13.91
C ILE A 97 4.63 -1.32 -15.03
N THR A 98 4.11 -1.93 -16.09
CA THR A 98 3.27 -1.24 -17.08
C THR A 98 1.80 -1.44 -16.75
N ILE A 99 1.04 -0.35 -16.70
CA ILE A 99 -0.42 -0.34 -16.53
C ILE A 99 -0.99 0.56 -17.65
N GLN A 100 -1.89 0.01 -18.49
CA GLN A 100 -2.52 0.77 -19.60
C GLN A 100 -1.51 1.57 -20.44
N ASP A 101 -0.41 0.93 -20.85
CA ASP A 101 0.70 1.49 -21.63
C ASP A 101 1.66 2.44 -20.89
N TYR A 102 1.37 2.82 -19.65
CA TYR A 102 2.27 3.64 -18.82
C TYR A 102 3.18 2.74 -17.97
N ARG A 103 4.49 2.84 -18.15
CA ARG A 103 5.49 2.18 -17.30
C ARG A 103 5.80 3.08 -16.11
N ILE A 104 5.55 2.59 -14.90
CA ILE A 104 5.76 3.29 -13.65
C ILE A 104 6.50 2.40 -12.64
N THR A 105 7.10 3.01 -11.64
CA THR A 105 7.58 2.30 -10.45
C THR A 105 6.52 2.37 -9.36
N LEU A 106 6.03 1.22 -8.90
CA LEU A 106 5.12 1.11 -7.77
C LEU A 106 5.87 0.56 -6.56
N ALA A 107 6.00 1.38 -5.52
CA ALA A 107 6.65 1.00 -4.27
C ALA A 107 5.64 0.97 -3.12
N ALA A 108 5.54 -0.17 -2.43
CA ALA A 108 4.83 -0.31 -1.16
C ALA A 108 5.86 -0.40 -0.05
N ILE A 109 5.84 0.55 0.89
CA ILE A 109 6.86 0.70 1.92
C ILE A 109 6.19 0.81 3.29
N TYR A 110 6.69 0.02 4.25
CA TYR A 110 6.41 0.15 5.66
C TYR A 110 7.61 0.82 6.34
N GLY A 111 7.45 2.11 6.67
CA GLY A 111 8.49 2.92 7.27
C GLY A 111 8.86 2.48 8.69
N PRO A 112 10.05 2.87 9.18
CA PRO A 112 10.44 2.62 10.57
C PRO A 112 9.51 3.34 11.55
N ASN A 113 9.33 2.78 12.75
CA ASN A 113 8.53 3.40 13.81
C ASN A 113 9.21 4.60 14.49
N ASN A 114 10.49 4.79 14.23
CA ASN A 114 11.25 5.93 14.74
C ASN A 114 11.26 7.01 13.66
N ASP A 115 11.11 8.27 14.06
CA ASP A 115 11.23 9.41 13.16
C ASP A 115 12.66 9.45 12.60
N ASP A 116 12.82 9.03 11.35
CA ASP A 116 14.06 9.10 10.59
C ASP A 116 13.90 10.17 9.50
N PRO A 117 14.47 11.37 9.67
CA PRO A 117 14.31 12.45 8.70
C PRO A 117 14.88 12.08 7.33
N VAL A 118 15.92 11.22 7.27
CA VAL A 118 16.55 10.79 6.02
C VAL A 118 15.58 9.97 5.16
N PHE A 119 14.66 9.23 5.79
CA PHE A 119 13.63 8.47 5.07
C PHE A 119 12.67 9.38 4.28
N LEU A 120 12.51 10.64 4.68
CA LEU A 120 11.60 11.61 4.07
C LEU A 120 12.29 12.58 3.09
N GLU A 121 13.62 12.52 2.94
CA GLU A 121 14.42 13.41 2.06
C GLU A 121 14.37 13.02 0.57
N LEU A 122 13.31 12.32 0.13
CA LEU A 122 13.10 12.03 -1.29
C LEU A 122 12.41 13.22 -1.97
N ASP A 123 12.79 13.52 -3.22
CA ASP A 123 12.13 14.52 -4.07
C ASP A 123 10.79 13.99 -4.61
N LEU A 124 9.90 13.62 -3.68
CA LEU A 124 8.57 13.11 -3.94
C LEU A 124 7.53 14.06 -3.35
N LEU A 125 6.45 14.23 -4.09
CA LEU A 125 5.28 15.00 -3.71
C LEU A 125 4.31 14.15 -2.89
N ASP A 126 3.90 14.66 -1.74
CA ASP A 126 2.74 14.15 -1.01
C ASP A 126 1.45 14.59 -1.70
N ILE A 127 0.88 13.71 -2.53
CA ILE A 127 -0.24 14.04 -3.39
C ILE A 127 -1.51 14.43 -2.62
N TRP A 128 -1.70 13.86 -1.42
CA TRP A 128 -2.86 14.20 -0.60
C TRP A 128 -2.72 15.60 -0.03
N ARG A 129 -1.55 15.96 0.51
CA ARG A 129 -1.33 17.31 1.02
C ARG A 129 -1.37 18.35 -0.10
N HIS A 130 -0.88 18.00 -1.29
CA HIS A 130 -0.92 18.88 -2.46
C HIS A 130 -2.37 19.21 -2.86
N GLN A 131 -3.25 18.21 -2.93
CA GLN A 131 -4.67 18.41 -3.28
C GLN A 131 -5.50 19.01 -2.14
N HIS A 132 -5.07 18.82 -0.89
CA HIS A 132 -5.82 19.23 0.31
C HIS A 132 -4.95 20.06 1.28
N PRO A 133 -4.45 21.24 0.86
CA PRO A 133 -3.43 21.98 1.62
C PRO A 133 -3.90 22.42 3.01
N PHE A 134 -5.18 22.79 3.14
CA PHE A 134 -5.77 23.32 4.37
C PHE A 134 -6.47 22.27 5.24
N ASP A 135 -6.67 21.07 4.73
CA ASP A 135 -7.40 20.03 5.45
C ASP A 135 -6.55 19.39 6.55
N LYS A 136 -7.24 19.03 7.64
CA LYS A 136 -6.67 18.24 8.74
C LYS A 136 -7.36 16.88 8.77
N ARG A 137 -6.62 15.85 8.35
CA ARG A 137 -7.01 14.44 8.43
C ARG A 137 -5.91 13.66 9.13
N CYS A 138 -6.32 12.60 9.83
CA CYS A 138 -5.42 11.70 10.55
C CYS A 138 -5.76 10.27 10.13
N SER A 139 -4.72 9.47 9.89
CA SER A 139 -4.83 8.04 9.58
C SER A 139 -4.41 7.16 10.77
N TRP A 140 -3.84 7.78 11.81
CA TRP A 140 -3.51 7.12 13.06
C TRP A 140 -4.02 7.89 14.30
N ARG A 141 -4.47 7.14 15.30
CA ARG A 141 -4.86 7.63 16.64
C ARG A 141 -4.06 6.87 17.68
N GLY A 142 -3.36 7.63 18.51
CA GLY A 142 -2.54 7.12 19.60
C GLY A 142 -3.24 7.18 20.96
N PRO A 143 -2.50 6.82 22.02
CA PRO A 143 -2.90 7.09 23.39
C PRO A 143 -3.04 8.60 23.64
N ILE A 144 -3.97 8.99 24.53
CA ILE A 144 -4.05 10.34 25.10
C ILE A 144 -4.27 11.43 24.03
N HIS A 145 -5.41 11.37 23.32
CA HIS A 145 -5.86 12.39 22.35
C HIS A 145 -4.85 12.76 21.23
N LYS A 146 -3.78 11.99 21.02
CA LYS A 146 -2.84 12.18 19.92
C LYS A 146 -3.38 11.59 18.63
N GLN A 147 -3.32 12.36 17.56
CA GLN A 147 -3.71 11.93 16.23
C GLN A 147 -2.71 12.49 15.22
N SER A 148 -2.35 11.66 14.24
CA SER A 148 -1.40 12.01 13.19
C SER A 148 -1.82 11.36 11.87
N ARG A 149 -1.33 11.89 10.76
CA ARG A 149 -1.33 11.16 9.47
C ARG A 149 0.00 10.43 9.37
N LEU A 150 -0.05 9.11 9.25
CA LEU A 150 1.13 8.24 9.13
C LEU A 150 1.15 7.46 7.81
N ASP A 151 0.08 7.56 7.02
CA ASP A 151 -0.07 6.86 5.74
C ASP A 151 -0.09 7.90 4.62
N TYR A 152 0.76 7.67 3.62
CA TYR A 152 1.06 8.62 2.55
C TYR A 152 1.06 7.91 1.20
N PHE A 153 0.61 8.62 0.17
CA PHE A 153 0.96 8.32 -1.21
C PHE A 153 1.94 9.40 -1.67
N MET A 154 3.17 8.98 -1.94
CA MET A 154 4.22 9.84 -2.46
C MET A 154 4.36 9.59 -3.95
N ILE A 155 4.46 10.64 -4.74
CA ILE A 155 4.55 10.56 -6.21
C ILE A 155 5.69 11.41 -6.73
N THR A 156 6.22 11.09 -7.90
CA THR A 156 7.06 12.01 -8.65
C THR A 156 6.20 13.11 -9.29
N SER A 157 6.77 14.29 -9.51
CA SER A 157 6.03 15.45 -10.03
C SER A 157 5.48 15.26 -11.44
N ASP A 158 6.13 14.43 -12.25
CA ASP A 158 5.72 14.09 -13.62
C ASP A 158 4.41 13.29 -13.69
N ILE A 159 4.06 12.54 -12.63
CA ILE A 159 2.80 11.78 -12.60
C ILE A 159 1.63 12.55 -11.96
N GLU A 160 1.88 13.76 -11.42
CA GLU A 160 0.88 14.59 -10.75
C GLU A 160 -0.35 14.85 -11.63
N ALA A 161 -0.12 15.21 -12.91
CA ALA A 161 -1.19 15.54 -13.86
C ALA A 161 -2.14 14.36 -14.16
N PHE A 162 -1.74 13.12 -13.85
CA PHE A 162 -2.56 11.93 -14.03
C PHE A 162 -3.40 11.58 -12.80
N VAL A 163 -3.17 12.23 -11.65
CA VAL A 163 -3.91 11.96 -10.42
C VAL A 163 -5.23 12.71 -10.40
N VAL A 164 -6.32 11.98 -10.62
CA VAL A 164 -7.68 12.54 -10.63
C VAL A 164 -8.13 13.01 -9.24
N SER A 165 -7.86 12.22 -8.19
CA SER A 165 -8.21 12.58 -6.82
C SER A 165 -7.48 11.71 -5.79
N SER A 166 -7.30 12.23 -4.58
CA SER A 166 -6.76 11.51 -3.43
C SER A 166 -7.68 11.67 -2.21
N LYS A 167 -7.72 10.64 -1.37
CA LYS A 167 -8.51 10.61 -0.14
C LYS A 167 -7.72 9.93 0.98
N THR A 168 -8.00 10.33 2.21
CA THR A 168 -7.55 9.67 3.43
C THR A 168 -8.76 9.45 4.31
N ASP A 169 -8.86 8.26 4.91
CA ASP A 169 -9.97 7.90 5.79
C ASP A 169 -10.07 8.87 6.99
N LYS A 170 -11.29 9.04 7.47
CA LYS A 170 -11.56 9.73 8.74
C LYS A 170 -11.54 8.66 9.84
N LEU A 171 -10.56 8.71 10.73
CA LEU A 171 -10.60 7.96 11.99
C LEU A 171 -11.73 8.41 12.92
#